data_AF-A0A7K3ZRF5-F1
#
_entry.id   AF-A0A7K3ZRF5-F1
#
_cell.length_a   1.000
_cell.length_b   1.000
_cell.length_c   1.000
_cell.angle_alpha   90.00
_cell.angle_beta   90.00
_cell.angle_gamma   90.00
#
_symmetry.space_group_name_H-M   'P 1'
#
loop_
_entity.id
_entity.type
_entity.pdbx_description
1 polymer ?
#
loop_
_entity_poly.entity_id
_entity_poly.type
_entity_poly.pdbx_seq_one_letter_code
_entity_poly.pdbx_strand_id
1 'polypeptide(L)'
;MNILEIGSASAQTSQTIHRPSVPEFTARLTATSLEVTINNQQLTGSENINVNQTKLYYGFRFKDPNSTLGGWEYVPIFFVGTSSYGTYYEASALNQTVVSFSVYNYPFDAVNHRTGISRNGPVDIQVMALIGVEIPTTEQNGSVYRFEGETSDWSNTQTVSTPSDSPSVSNAPVPDPTPSPTVPELSWLMILPLFLGLFTVSIIVGHRKTANLKQ
;
A
#
# COMPACT_ATOMS: atom_id res chain seq x y z
N MET A 1 23.69 -50.60 24.92
CA MET A 1 22.73 -49.51 25.20
C MET A 1 23.28 -48.29 24.48
N ASN A 2 22.86 -48.07 23.23
CA ASN A 2 23.37 -46.98 22.40
C ASN A 2 22.36 -45.84 22.44
N ILE A 3 22.79 -44.69 22.95
CA ILE A 3 22.02 -43.45 22.92
C ILE A 3 22.36 -42.78 21.59
N LEU A 4 21.40 -42.80 20.65
CA LEU A 4 21.52 -42.11 19.38
C LEU A 4 21.11 -40.65 19.60
N GLU A 5 22.09 -39.75 19.68
CA GLU A 5 21.89 -38.32 19.83
C GLU A 5 21.62 -37.71 18.45
N ILE A 6 20.35 -37.50 18.12
CA ILE A 6 19.93 -36.87 16.86
C ILE A 6 20.06 -35.35 17.03
N GLY A 7 21.29 -34.85 16.86
CA GLY A 7 21.56 -33.43 16.68
C GLY A 7 21.34 -33.05 15.22
N SER A 8 20.15 -32.55 14.88
CA SER A 8 19.91 -31.88 13.60
C SER A 8 19.45 -30.45 13.86
N ALA A 9 20.39 -29.61 14.30
CA ALA A 9 20.21 -28.17 14.25
C ALA A 9 20.38 -27.74 12.79
N SER A 10 19.28 -27.60 12.06
CA SER A 10 19.30 -26.93 10.76
C SER A 10 19.72 -25.48 11.00
N ALA A 11 20.84 -25.06 10.42
CA ALA A 11 21.22 -23.66 10.37
C ALA A 11 20.14 -22.89 9.60
N GLN A 12 19.22 -22.27 10.33
CA GLN A 12 18.19 -21.40 9.77
C GLN A 12 18.90 -20.09 9.41
N THR A 13 19.38 -20.00 8.17
CA THR A 13 19.83 -18.73 7.60
C THR A 13 18.67 -17.75 7.70
N SER A 14 18.80 -16.74 8.57
CA SER A 14 17.80 -15.69 8.74
C SER A 14 17.64 -14.95 7.41
N GLN A 15 16.61 -15.30 6.65
CA GLN A 15 16.24 -14.60 5.43
C GLN A 15 15.46 -13.37 5.84
N THR A 16 16.00 -12.18 5.56
CA THR A 16 15.33 -10.92 5.85
C THR A 16 14.32 -10.64 4.75
N ILE A 17 13.04 -10.91 5.02
CA ILE A 17 11.95 -10.40 4.20
C ILE A 17 11.90 -8.88 4.42
N HIS A 18 11.94 -8.08 3.34
CA HIS A 18 11.81 -6.64 3.49
C HIS A 18 10.38 -6.25 3.82
N ARG A 19 10.22 -5.36 4.80
CA ARG A 19 8.91 -4.79 5.18
C ARG A 19 8.28 -4.09 3.97
N PRO A 20 7.01 -4.38 3.62
CA PRO A 20 6.35 -3.73 2.50
C PRO A 20 6.02 -2.27 2.85
N SER A 21 5.91 -1.41 1.84
CA SER A 21 5.51 -0.01 2.05
C SER A 21 4.03 0.10 2.36
N VAL A 22 3.59 1.28 2.82
CA VAL A 22 2.17 1.55 3.04
C VAL A 22 1.44 1.59 1.69
N PRO A 23 0.33 0.86 1.49
CA PRO A 23 -0.38 0.84 0.21
C PRO A 23 -0.96 2.20 -0.19
N GLU A 24 -0.81 2.55 -1.46
CA GLU A 24 -1.61 3.57 -2.12
C GLU A 24 -2.84 2.91 -2.75
N PHE A 25 -4.02 3.46 -2.50
CA PHE A 25 -5.26 2.88 -2.99
C PHE A 25 -6.32 3.95 -3.28
N THR A 26 -7.33 3.54 -4.03
CA THR A 26 -8.58 4.26 -4.23
C THR A 26 -9.74 3.30 -3.97
N ALA A 27 -10.83 3.82 -3.40
CA ALA A 27 -12.02 3.05 -3.14
C ALA A 27 -13.26 3.73 -3.75
N ARG A 28 -14.21 2.91 -4.18
CA ARG A 28 -15.49 3.34 -4.72
C ARG A 28 -16.60 2.46 -4.17
N LEU A 29 -17.62 3.10 -3.62
CA LEU A 29 -18.84 2.44 -3.17
C LEU A 29 -19.89 2.47 -4.29
N THR A 30 -20.49 1.32 -4.58
CA THR A 30 -21.63 1.16 -5.49
C THR A 30 -22.86 0.72 -4.69
N ALA A 31 -24.00 0.56 -5.37
CA ALA A 31 -25.21 0.03 -4.73
C ALA A 31 -25.02 -1.40 -4.17
N THR A 32 -24.07 -2.17 -4.70
CA THR A 32 -23.92 -3.61 -4.39
C THR A 32 -22.55 -3.99 -3.85
N SER A 33 -21.54 -3.15 -4.03
CA SER A 33 -20.15 -3.47 -3.68
C SER A 33 -19.34 -2.25 -3.26
N LEU A 34 -18.36 -2.50 -2.39
CA LEU A 34 -17.21 -1.63 -2.18
C LEU A 34 -16.05 -2.18 -3.00
N GLU A 35 -15.60 -1.42 -3.99
CA GLU A 35 -14.44 -1.76 -4.82
C GLU A 35 -13.22 -0.98 -4.35
N VAL A 36 -12.11 -1.68 -4.13
CA VAL A 36 -10.85 -1.11 -3.67
C VAL A 36 -9.77 -1.45 -4.68
N THR A 37 -9.22 -0.42 -5.33
CA THR A 37 -8.13 -0.54 -6.30
C THR A 37 -6.83 -0.10 -5.65
N ILE A 38 -5.86 -1.00 -5.59
CA ILE A 38 -4.59 -0.82 -4.90
C ILE A 38 -3.46 -0.82 -5.94
N ASN A 39 -2.52 0.12 -5.81
CA ASN A 39 -1.31 0.12 -6.61
C ASN A 39 -0.33 -0.93 -6.05
N ASN A 40 0.02 -1.91 -6.87
CA ASN A 40 0.88 -2.99 -6.44
C ASN A 40 2.31 -2.51 -6.24
N GLN A 41 2.90 -2.93 -5.13
CA GLN A 41 4.28 -2.60 -4.80
C GLN A 41 5.21 -3.58 -5.51
N GLN A 42 6.34 -3.08 -6.00
CA GLN A 42 7.39 -3.93 -6.53
C GLN A 42 8.09 -4.63 -5.37
N LEU A 43 8.17 -5.95 -5.43
CA LEU A 43 8.92 -6.75 -4.46
C LEU A 43 10.40 -6.68 -4.83
N THR A 44 11.13 -5.70 -4.30
CA THR A 44 12.58 -5.56 -4.50
C THR A 44 13.35 -6.27 -3.36
N GLY A 45 14.39 -7.04 -3.71
CA GLY A 45 15.37 -7.54 -2.73
C GLY A 45 15.16 -8.94 -2.16
N SER A 46 14.30 -9.78 -2.73
CA SER A 46 14.13 -11.17 -2.26
C SER A 46 15.19 -12.11 -2.85
N GLU A 47 16.49 -11.83 -2.67
CA GLU A 47 17.57 -12.56 -3.35
C GLU A 47 17.82 -13.99 -2.84
N ASN A 48 17.16 -14.44 -1.77
CA ASN A 48 17.30 -15.81 -1.27
C ASN A 48 16.01 -16.46 -0.78
N ILE A 49 14.89 -15.75 -0.85
CA ILE A 49 13.61 -16.32 -0.44
C ILE A 49 13.16 -17.26 -1.55
N ASN A 50 12.53 -18.39 -1.21
CA ASN A 50 11.90 -19.23 -2.20
C ASN A 50 10.80 -18.41 -2.89
N VAL A 51 11.16 -17.73 -3.98
CA VAL A 51 10.35 -16.72 -4.68
C VAL A 51 9.03 -17.31 -5.15
N ASN A 52 8.98 -18.63 -5.30
CA ASN A 52 7.76 -19.37 -5.67
C ASN A 52 6.72 -19.43 -4.53
N GLN A 53 7.08 -19.06 -3.31
CA GLN A 53 6.22 -19.19 -2.13
C GLN A 53 5.88 -17.83 -1.50
N THR A 54 6.75 -16.83 -1.62
CA THR A 54 6.48 -15.49 -1.07
C THR A 54 5.60 -14.69 -2.02
N LYS A 55 4.52 -14.18 -1.47
CA LYS A 55 3.52 -13.41 -2.20
C LYS A 55 3.21 -12.12 -1.47
N LEU A 56 2.75 -11.13 -2.24
CA LEU A 56 2.18 -9.89 -1.72
C LEU A 56 0.69 -10.10 -1.51
N TYR A 57 0.19 -9.64 -0.37
CA TYR A 57 -1.22 -9.69 -0.01
C TYR A 57 -1.68 -8.36 0.58
N TYR A 58 -2.99 -8.16 0.62
CA TYR A 58 -3.61 -6.97 1.18
C TYR A 58 -4.64 -7.29 2.25
N GLY A 59 -4.50 -6.66 3.42
CA GLY A 59 -5.46 -6.72 4.52
C GLY A 59 -6.31 -5.45 4.56
N PHE A 60 -7.57 -5.59 4.98
CA PHE A 60 -8.55 -4.51 4.97
C PHE A 60 -9.19 -4.36 6.33
N ARG A 61 -9.47 -3.10 6.68
CA ARG A 61 -10.34 -2.78 7.80
C ARG A 61 -11.31 -1.66 7.43
N PHE A 62 -12.51 -1.75 7.99
CA PHE A 62 -13.59 -0.82 7.76
C PHE A 62 -14.08 -0.22 9.08
N LYS A 63 -14.65 0.97 8.98
CA LYS A 63 -15.38 1.60 10.07
C LYS A 63 -16.53 2.42 9.50
N ASP A 64 -17.67 2.44 10.17
CA ASP A 64 -18.68 3.48 9.95
C ASP A 64 -18.25 4.72 10.74
N PRO A 65 -17.94 5.86 10.07
CA PRO A 65 -17.48 7.07 10.76
C PRO A 65 -18.57 7.69 11.65
N ASN A 66 -19.84 7.39 11.40
CA ASN A 66 -20.98 7.87 12.20
C ASN A 66 -21.31 6.94 13.37
N SER A 67 -20.71 5.74 13.42
CA SER A 67 -20.95 4.82 14.52
C SER A 67 -20.30 5.32 15.80
N THR A 68 -21.14 5.56 16.80
CA THR A 68 -20.70 5.87 18.18
C THR A 68 -20.21 4.62 18.92
N LEU A 69 -20.51 3.43 18.38
CA LEU A 69 -20.16 2.14 18.96
C LEU A 69 -18.88 1.55 18.35
N GLY A 70 -18.39 2.10 17.22
CA GLY A 70 -17.46 1.40 16.33
C GLY A 70 -15.98 1.76 16.48
N GLY A 71 -15.16 0.74 16.72
CA GLY A 71 -13.73 0.74 16.39
C GLY A 71 -13.49 0.33 14.92
N TRP A 72 -12.22 0.19 14.54
CA TRP A 72 -11.89 -0.44 13.26
C TRP A 72 -12.16 -1.94 13.31
N GLU A 73 -12.80 -2.47 12.26
CA GLU A 73 -13.03 -3.92 12.13
C GLU A 73 -12.37 -4.51 10.89
N TYR A 74 -11.77 -5.69 11.07
CA TYR A 74 -11.05 -6.43 10.05
C TYR A 74 -12.01 -7.29 9.23
N VAL A 75 -11.85 -7.33 7.91
CA VAL A 75 -12.75 -8.10 7.05
C VAL A 75 -12.01 -8.80 5.90
N PRO A 76 -12.29 -10.10 5.64
CA PRO A 76 -12.87 -11.13 6.54
C PRO A 76 -11.90 -11.58 7.66
N ILE A 77 -12.22 -12.61 8.46
CA ILE A 77 -11.52 -13.02 9.72
C ILE A 77 -10.91 -14.44 9.55
N PHE A 78 -9.58 -14.58 9.38
CA PHE A 78 -8.80 -15.85 9.46
C PHE A 78 -7.36 -15.62 10.00
N PHE A 79 -6.60 -16.65 10.38
CA PHE A 79 -5.40 -16.50 11.24
C PHE A 79 -4.18 -15.75 10.59
N VAL A 80 -3.66 -14.72 11.26
CA VAL A 80 -2.36 -14.06 10.96
C VAL A 80 -1.52 -14.06 12.25
N GLY A 81 -0.58 -15.01 12.37
CA GLY A 81 0.32 -15.12 13.53
C GLY A 81 -0.34 -15.66 14.81
N THR A 82 0.27 -15.40 15.97
CA THR A 82 -0.17 -15.93 17.28
C THR A 82 -1.43 -15.27 17.87
N SER A 83 -1.97 -14.20 17.26
CA SER A 83 -3.00 -13.39 17.93
C SER A 83 -4.02 -12.66 17.05
N SER A 84 -4.07 -12.84 15.72
CA SER A 84 -4.90 -11.96 14.87
C SER A 84 -5.78 -12.71 13.88
N TYR A 85 -6.99 -12.19 13.67
CA TYR A 85 -7.94 -12.66 12.66
C TYR A 85 -8.11 -11.63 11.52
N GLY A 86 -7.80 -12.01 10.28
CA GLY A 86 -7.98 -11.28 9.02
C GLY A 86 -7.89 -12.19 7.77
N THR A 87 -8.65 -11.92 6.70
CA THR A 87 -8.41 -12.48 5.37
C THR A 87 -7.65 -11.44 4.59
N TYR A 88 -6.60 -11.90 3.93
CA TYR A 88 -5.79 -11.08 3.06
C TYR A 88 -5.99 -11.55 1.62
N TYR A 89 -5.90 -10.60 0.70
CA TYR A 89 -6.18 -10.83 -0.71
C TYR A 89 -4.85 -10.82 -1.45
N GLU A 90 -4.55 -11.92 -2.15
CA GLU A 90 -3.33 -12.02 -2.96
C GLU A 90 -3.32 -10.90 -4.01
N ALA A 91 -2.19 -10.22 -4.10
CA ALA A 91 -1.99 -9.18 -5.10
C ALA A 91 -2.04 -9.80 -6.50
N SER A 92 -2.69 -9.08 -7.42
CA SER A 92 -2.68 -9.42 -8.84
C SER A 92 -1.25 -9.39 -9.40
N ALA A 93 -0.99 -10.18 -10.45
CA ALA A 93 0.25 -10.09 -11.22
C ALA A 93 0.36 -8.77 -12.03
N LEU A 94 -0.72 -7.99 -12.10
CA LEU A 94 -0.74 -6.68 -12.76
C LEU A 94 -0.16 -5.59 -11.85
N ASN A 95 -0.07 -4.37 -12.38
CA ASN A 95 0.34 -3.19 -11.60
C ASN A 95 -0.68 -2.79 -10.52
N GLN A 96 -1.90 -3.34 -10.58
CA GLN A 96 -2.98 -3.02 -9.65
C GLN A 96 -3.75 -4.26 -9.23
N THR A 97 -4.23 -4.26 -8.00
CA THR A 97 -5.15 -5.25 -7.46
C THR A 97 -6.49 -4.62 -7.19
N VAL A 98 -7.57 -5.26 -7.65
CA VAL A 98 -8.94 -4.81 -7.38
C VAL A 98 -9.61 -5.84 -6.48
N VAL A 99 -10.07 -5.39 -5.31
CA VAL A 99 -10.82 -6.21 -4.35
C VAL A 99 -12.23 -5.68 -4.24
N SER A 100 -13.23 -6.56 -4.36
CA SER A 100 -14.64 -6.21 -4.30
C SER A 100 -15.31 -6.88 -3.10
N PHE A 101 -15.84 -6.05 -2.21
CA PHE A 101 -16.60 -6.50 -1.03
C PHE A 101 -18.09 -6.32 -1.27
N SER A 102 -18.86 -7.41 -1.20
CA SER A 102 -20.31 -7.32 -1.26
C SER A 102 -20.87 -6.65 -0.01
N VAL A 103 -21.63 -5.57 -0.20
CA VAL A 103 -22.33 -4.87 0.90
C VAL A 103 -23.41 -5.73 1.56
N TYR A 104 -23.80 -6.83 0.90
CA TYR A 104 -24.78 -7.79 1.42
C TYR A 104 -24.14 -8.84 2.33
N ASN A 105 -22.87 -9.19 2.07
CA ASN A 105 -22.15 -10.21 2.83
C ASN A 105 -21.49 -9.64 4.08
N TYR A 106 -21.23 -8.34 4.09
CA TYR A 106 -20.63 -7.60 5.21
C TYR A 106 -21.54 -6.45 5.65
N PRO A 107 -22.81 -6.71 6.04
CA PRO A 107 -23.71 -5.63 6.40
C PRO A 107 -23.29 -4.99 7.71
N PHE A 108 -23.28 -3.66 7.75
CA PHE A 108 -23.26 -2.93 9.01
C PHE A 108 -24.54 -3.21 9.79
N ASP A 109 -24.41 -3.61 11.06
CA ASP A 109 -25.55 -3.85 11.94
C ASP A 109 -25.31 -3.19 13.31
N ALA A 110 -25.87 -1.99 13.48
CA ALA A 110 -25.78 -1.24 14.73
C ALA A 110 -26.44 -1.98 15.91
N VAL A 111 -27.46 -2.81 15.66
CA VAL A 111 -28.19 -3.52 16.73
C VAL A 111 -27.34 -4.67 17.27
N ASN A 112 -26.70 -5.41 16.38
CA ASN A 112 -25.84 -6.54 16.75
C ASN A 112 -24.36 -6.16 16.91
N HIS A 113 -24.04 -4.86 16.94
CA HIS A 113 -22.67 -4.35 17.02
C HIS A 113 -21.74 -4.94 15.96
N ARG A 114 -22.24 -5.18 14.74
CA ARG A 114 -21.41 -5.69 13.65
C ARG A 114 -20.78 -4.52 12.90
N THR A 115 -19.45 -4.51 12.90
CA THR A 115 -18.60 -3.87 11.90
C THR A 115 -19.04 -4.22 10.48
N GLY A 116 -19.34 -3.29 9.58
CA GLY A 116 -19.67 -3.65 8.22
C GLY A 116 -19.72 -2.46 7.27
N ILE A 117 -20.08 -2.76 6.04
CA ILE A 117 -20.23 -1.80 4.96
C ILE A 117 -21.68 -1.33 4.98
N SER A 118 -21.91 -0.10 5.41
CA SER A 118 -23.23 0.51 5.37
C SER A 118 -23.65 0.78 3.92
N ARG A 119 -24.85 0.37 3.54
CA ARG A 119 -25.35 0.60 2.16
C ARG A 119 -25.68 2.07 1.90
N ASN A 120 -26.11 2.77 2.94
CA ASN A 120 -26.66 4.12 2.82
C ASN A 120 -25.83 5.15 3.58
N GLY A 121 -24.65 4.74 4.05
CA GLY A 121 -23.79 5.56 4.89
C GLY A 121 -22.37 5.62 4.33
N PRO A 122 -21.59 6.63 4.77
CA PRO A 122 -20.17 6.64 4.53
C PRO A 122 -19.50 5.42 5.17
N VAL A 123 -18.39 5.00 4.58
CA VAL A 123 -17.53 3.92 5.08
C VAL A 123 -16.09 4.40 5.03
N ASP A 124 -15.43 4.37 6.18
CA ASP A 124 -13.99 4.57 6.28
C ASP A 124 -13.28 3.25 6.00
N ILE A 125 -12.25 3.30 5.17
CA ILE A 125 -11.43 2.14 4.79
C ILE A 125 -9.94 2.45 5.01
N GLN A 126 -9.22 1.44 5.48
CA GLN A 126 -7.77 1.38 5.45
C GLN A 126 -7.29 0.03 4.92
N VAL A 127 -6.11 0.04 4.29
CA VAL A 127 -5.46 -1.10 3.67
C VAL A 127 -4.07 -1.28 4.27
N MET A 128 -3.64 -2.52 4.51
CA MET A 128 -2.24 -2.86 4.81
C MET A 128 -1.70 -3.78 3.72
N ALA A 129 -0.40 -3.71 3.44
CA ALA A 129 0.31 -4.72 2.68
C ALA A 129 0.91 -5.77 3.62
N LEU A 130 0.89 -7.03 3.18
CA LEU A 130 1.57 -8.14 3.82
C LEU A 130 2.44 -8.84 2.77
N ILE A 131 3.66 -9.20 3.12
CA ILE A 131 4.55 -9.98 2.26
C ILE A 131 5.04 -11.20 3.04
N GLY A 132 4.80 -12.39 2.51
CA GLY A 132 5.06 -13.61 3.26
C GLY A 132 4.58 -14.86 2.57
N VAL A 133 4.53 -15.95 3.34
CA VAL A 133 4.14 -17.28 2.90
C VAL A 133 2.98 -17.76 3.77
N GLU A 134 2.01 -18.40 3.13
CA GLU A 134 0.94 -19.14 3.80
C GLU A 134 1.40 -20.57 4.10
N ILE A 135 1.41 -20.93 5.38
CA ILE A 135 1.84 -22.24 5.85
C ILE A 135 0.63 -22.99 6.41
N PRO A 136 0.26 -24.16 5.85
CA PRO A 136 -0.77 -25.00 6.44
C PRO A 136 -0.45 -25.31 7.90
N THR A 137 -1.42 -25.14 8.79
CA THR A 137 -1.31 -25.45 10.22
C THR A 137 -2.44 -26.36 10.67
N THR A 138 -2.15 -27.22 11.66
CA THR A 138 -3.12 -28.11 12.31
C THR A 138 -3.61 -27.56 13.65
N GLU A 139 -3.38 -26.28 13.93
CA GLU A 139 -3.76 -25.63 15.20
C GLU A 139 -5.28 -25.59 15.44
N GLN A 140 -6.10 -25.80 14.39
CA GLN A 140 -7.54 -25.98 14.50
C GLN A 140 -7.99 -27.22 13.71
N ASN A 141 -9.13 -27.79 14.11
CA ASN A 141 -9.72 -28.99 13.54
C ASN A 141 -10.26 -28.74 12.10
N GLY A 142 -9.36 -28.46 11.15
CA GLY A 142 -9.62 -28.05 9.76
C GLY A 142 -8.33 -27.61 9.04
N SER A 143 -8.41 -27.35 7.74
CA SER A 143 -7.27 -26.80 6.98
C SER A 143 -7.21 -25.28 7.20
N VAL A 144 -6.38 -24.85 8.15
CA VAL A 144 -6.10 -23.43 8.41
C VAL A 144 -4.69 -23.10 7.93
N TYR A 145 -4.47 -21.87 7.49
CA TYR A 145 -3.16 -21.37 7.11
C TYR A 145 -2.69 -20.34 8.14
N ARG A 146 -1.42 -20.43 8.53
CA ARG A 146 -0.70 -19.41 9.27
C ARG A 146 0.08 -18.56 8.27
N PHE A 147 -0.04 -17.25 8.37
CA PHE A 147 0.81 -16.34 7.61
C PHE A 147 2.14 -16.11 8.35
N GLU A 148 3.26 -16.31 7.67
CA GLU A 148 4.59 -15.93 8.13
C GLU A 148 5.19 -14.89 7.17
N GLY A 149 5.50 -13.70 7.69
CA GLY A 149 5.95 -12.60 6.85
C GLY A 149 6.04 -11.28 7.59
N GLU A 150 6.14 -10.21 6.80
CA GLU A 150 6.21 -8.83 7.25
C GLU A 150 4.94 -8.07 6.88
N THR A 151 4.60 -7.04 7.65
CA THR A 151 3.43 -6.19 7.42
C THR A 151 3.81 -4.71 7.35
N SER A 152 3.11 -3.96 6.49
CA SER A 152 3.21 -2.50 6.45
C SER A 152 2.46 -1.87 7.63
N ASP A 153 2.64 -0.58 7.83
CA ASP A 153 1.66 0.20 8.59
C ASP A 153 0.35 0.31 7.80
N TRP A 154 -0.74 0.68 8.47
CA TRP A 154 -2.01 0.95 7.81
C TRP A 154 -1.93 2.19 6.93
N SER A 155 -2.62 2.17 5.79
CA SER A 155 -2.81 3.32 4.92
C SER A 155 -3.52 4.49 5.61
N ASN A 156 -3.50 5.65 4.98
CA ASN A 156 -4.42 6.72 5.33
C ASN A 156 -5.88 6.26 5.19
N THR A 157 -6.76 6.83 6.00
CA THR A 157 -8.20 6.60 5.90
C THR A 157 -8.75 7.24 4.64
N GLN A 158 -9.51 6.48 3.86
CA GLN A 158 -10.37 7.02 2.81
C GLN A 158 -11.83 6.81 3.20
N THR A 159 -12.63 7.87 3.15
CA THR A 159 -14.08 7.78 3.36
C THR A 159 -14.77 7.70 2.00
N VAL A 160 -15.62 6.68 1.81
CA VAL A 160 -16.44 6.52 0.61
C VAL A 160 -17.91 6.55 0.98
N SER A 161 -18.72 7.24 0.17
CA SER A 161 -20.17 7.32 0.36
C SER A 161 -20.87 6.75 -0.87
N THR A 162 -22.07 6.22 -0.70
CA THR A 162 -22.89 5.84 -1.84
C THR A 162 -23.24 7.10 -2.65
N PRO A 163 -23.21 7.03 -3.99
CA PRO A 163 -23.79 8.09 -4.81
C PRO A 163 -25.24 8.20 -4.40
N SER A 164 -25.64 9.29 -3.74
CA SER A 164 -27.06 9.55 -3.49
C SER A 164 -27.74 9.60 -4.85
N ASP A 165 -28.71 8.71 -5.10
CA ASP A 165 -29.57 8.74 -6.30
C ASP A 165 -30.46 10.00 -6.37
N SER A 166 -30.34 10.89 -5.39
CA SER A 166 -30.90 12.23 -5.47
C SER A 166 -30.01 13.07 -6.38
N PRO A 167 -30.53 13.70 -7.45
CA PRO A 167 -29.84 14.81 -8.09
C PRO A 167 -29.82 15.96 -7.09
N SER A 168 -28.93 15.88 -6.10
CA SER A 168 -28.47 17.04 -5.38
C SER A 168 -27.86 17.92 -6.44
N VAL A 169 -28.56 19.02 -6.76
CA VAL A 169 -27.99 20.17 -7.43
C VAL A 169 -26.67 20.42 -6.71
N SER A 170 -25.58 20.01 -7.36
CA SER A 170 -24.25 20.18 -6.85
C SER A 170 -24.08 21.69 -6.78
N ASN A 171 -24.23 22.26 -5.58
CA ASN A 171 -23.41 23.40 -5.23
C ASN A 171 -22.00 22.84 -5.27
N ALA A 172 -21.42 22.84 -6.47
CA ALA A 172 -20.05 22.49 -6.69
C ALA A 172 -19.25 23.26 -5.62
N PRO A 173 -18.32 22.62 -4.91
CA PRO A 173 -17.36 23.39 -4.16
C PRO A 173 -16.80 24.39 -5.16
N VAL A 174 -16.95 25.69 -4.87
CA VAL A 174 -16.19 26.73 -5.57
C VAL A 174 -14.76 26.19 -5.55
N PRO A 175 -14.13 25.94 -6.72
CA PRO A 175 -12.80 25.38 -6.73
C PRO A 175 -11.95 26.27 -5.85
N ASP A 176 -11.51 25.72 -4.72
CA ASP A 176 -10.46 26.33 -3.91
C ASP A 176 -9.34 26.61 -4.92
N PRO A 177 -8.89 27.87 -5.08
CA PRO A 177 -7.96 28.23 -6.13
C PRO A 177 -6.82 27.24 -6.10
N THR A 178 -6.76 26.42 -7.15
CA THR A 178 -5.71 25.43 -7.32
C THR A 178 -4.40 26.16 -7.08
N PRO A 179 -3.57 25.75 -6.10
CA PRO A 179 -2.30 26.41 -5.88
C PRO A 179 -1.59 26.34 -7.23
N SER A 180 -1.45 27.52 -7.85
CA SER A 180 -0.76 27.67 -9.13
C SER A 180 0.56 26.92 -8.96
N PRO A 181 0.92 26.01 -9.89
CA PRO A 181 2.10 25.16 -9.73
C PRO A 181 3.24 26.04 -9.29
N THR A 182 3.72 25.84 -8.06
CA THR A 182 4.85 26.58 -7.53
C THR A 182 6.02 26.15 -8.40
N VAL A 183 6.29 26.94 -9.43
CA VAL A 183 7.48 26.81 -10.24
C VAL A 183 8.61 26.77 -9.22
N PRO A 184 9.40 25.67 -9.15
CA PRO A 184 10.51 25.63 -8.21
C PRO A 184 11.36 26.85 -8.52
N GLU A 185 11.42 27.77 -7.55
CA GLU A 185 12.29 28.92 -7.65
C GLU A 185 13.69 28.35 -7.76
N LEU A 186 14.24 28.35 -8.98
CA LEU A 186 15.63 28.02 -9.20
C LEU A 186 16.41 29.09 -8.44
N SER A 187 16.83 28.70 -7.24
CA SER A 187 17.60 29.56 -6.35
C SER A 187 18.75 30.14 -7.16
N TRP A 188 18.87 31.47 -7.20
CA TRP A 188 19.87 32.20 -8.00
C TRP A 188 21.31 31.65 -7.81
N LEU A 189 21.56 30.99 -6.69
CA LEU A 189 22.81 30.30 -6.39
C LEU A 189 23.17 29.18 -7.39
N MET A 190 22.19 28.51 -8.02
CA MET A 190 22.43 27.49 -9.06
C MET A 190 22.82 28.10 -10.42
N ILE A 191 22.49 29.38 -10.65
CA ILE A 191 22.77 30.06 -11.92
C ILE A 191 24.24 30.51 -12.00
N LEU A 192 24.86 30.84 -10.87
CA LEU A 192 26.24 31.35 -10.80
C LEU A 192 27.31 30.40 -11.41
N PRO A 193 27.35 29.09 -11.09
CA PRO A 193 28.38 28.20 -11.64
C PRO A 193 28.24 28.00 -13.15
N LEU A 194 27.03 28.08 -13.71
CA LEU A 194 26.80 27.95 -15.14
C LEU A 194 27.43 29.11 -15.93
N PHE A 195 27.31 30.35 -15.42
CA PHE A 195 27.93 31.52 -16.05
C PHE A 195 29.46 31.48 -15.97
N LEU A 196 30.04 31.07 -14.83
CA LEU A 196 31.49 30.87 -14.71
C LEU A 196 32.02 29.83 -15.70
N GLY A 197 31.27 28.75 -15.94
CA GLY A 197 31.60 27.76 -16.97
C GLY A 197 31.67 28.35 -18.38
N LEU A 198 30.69 29.17 -18.77
CA LEU A 198 30.66 29.79 -20.11
C LEU A 198 31.79 30.81 -20.33
N PHE A 199 32.17 31.57 -19.28
CA PHE A 199 33.29 32.50 -19.36
C PHE A 199 34.64 31.79 -19.54
N THR A 200 34.88 30.69 -18.82
CA THR A 200 36.14 29.93 -18.95
C THR A 200 36.31 29.32 -20.33
N VAL A 201 35.25 28.73 -20.90
CA VAL A 201 35.28 28.19 -22.27
C VAL A 201 35.58 29.29 -23.29
N SER A 202 34.96 30.47 -23.14
CA SER A 202 35.17 31.60 -24.06
C SER A 202 36.62 32.10 -24.05
N ILE A 203 37.26 32.18 -22.87
CA ILE A 203 38.67 32.57 -22.73
C ILE A 203 39.59 31.54 -23.38
N ILE A 204 39.34 30.25 -23.17
CA ILE A 204 40.15 29.17 -23.77
C ILE A 204 40.07 29.21 -25.30
N VAL A 205 38.87 29.37 -25.87
CA VAL A 205 38.68 29.47 -27.32
C VAL A 205 39.37 30.71 -27.88
N GLY A 206 39.32 31.85 -27.18
CA GLY A 206 40.02 33.07 -27.56
C GLY A 206 41.55 32.90 -27.64
N HIS A 207 42.17 32.31 -26.62
CA HIS A 207 43.61 32.06 -26.60
C HIS A 207 44.07 31.08 -27.68
N ARG A 208 43.27 30.06 -28.00
CA ARG A 208 43.62 29.13 -29.09
C ARG A 208 43.61 29.82 -30.46
N LYS A 209 42.73 30.79 -30.70
CA LYS A 209 42.69 31.51 -31.99
C LYS A 209 43.87 32.47 -32.16
N THR A 210 44.28 33.18 -31.11
CA THR A 210 45.41 34.12 -31.21
C THR A 210 46.78 33.44 -31.30
N ALA A 211 46.93 32.24 -30.74
CA ALA A 211 48.17 31.45 -30.87
C ALA A 211 48.45 30.97 -32.30
N ASN A 212 47.40 30.71 -33.10
CA ASN A 212 47.53 30.23 -34.47
C ASN A 212 47.75 31.35 -35.51
N LEU A 213 47.72 32.63 -35.10
CA LEU A 213 47.94 33.79 -35.98
C LEU A 213 49.40 34.31 -35.96
N LYS A 214 50.29 33.66 -35.21
CA LYS A 214 51.72 34.02 -35.11
C LYS A 214 52.67 33.04 -35.80
N GLN A 215 52.15 32.15 -36.64
CA GLN A 215 52.93 31.38 -37.63
C GLN A 215 52.72 31.98 -39.01
#